data_AF-A0A954R8G5-F1
#
_entry.id   AF-A0A954R8G5-F1
#
_cell.length_a   1.000
_cell.length_b   1.000
_cell.length_c   1.000
_cell.angle_alpha   90.00
_cell.angle_beta   90.00
_cell.angle_gamma   90.00
#
_symmetry.space_group_name_H-M   'P 1'
#
loop_
_entity.id
_entity.type
_entity.pdbx_description
1 polymer ?
#
loop_
_entity_poly.entity_id
_entity_poly.type
_entity_poly.pdbx_seq_one_letter_code
_entity_poly.pdbx_strand_id
1 'polypeptide(L)'
;MLRVCRLSCVRLSLAIVASAGLLLASTSRADEPKPVRVFEMRTYYTHPGKLPDLHKRFREHTNKLFVKHGMELVGYWTPADGDGTEDTLVYILAYPSREARETSWKAFLNDPNWKEV
;
A
#
# COMPACT_ATOMS: atom_id res chain seq x y z
N MET A 1 -49.10 -44.71 65.73
CA MET A 1 -49.78 -43.42 65.99
C MET A 1 -49.24 -42.41 64.96
N LEU A 2 -50.13 -41.90 64.09
CA LEU A 2 -50.05 -40.79 63.11
C LEU A 2 -48.67 -40.43 62.47
N ARG A 3 -48.47 -40.69 61.17
CA ARG A 3 -48.66 -39.76 60.02
C ARG A 3 -47.83 -38.46 60.11
N VAL A 4 -46.89 -38.24 59.18
CA VAL A 4 -46.92 -37.15 58.16
C VAL A 4 -46.02 -37.52 56.97
N CYS A 5 -46.60 -37.38 55.78
CA CYS A 5 -46.02 -37.45 54.44
C CYS A 5 -45.83 -36.02 53.92
N ARG A 6 -44.69 -35.69 53.27
CA ARG A 6 -44.50 -34.54 52.34
C ARG A 6 -43.15 -34.71 51.62
N LEU A 7 -43.13 -35.14 50.36
CA LEU A 7 -43.34 -34.41 49.10
C LEU A 7 -42.16 -33.50 48.71
N SER A 8 -41.58 -33.83 47.55
CA SER A 8 -40.48 -33.22 46.83
C SER A 8 -40.45 -31.68 46.78
N CYS A 9 -39.25 -31.08 46.80
CA CYS A 9 -38.99 -29.87 46.01
C CYS A 9 -37.49 -29.61 45.80
N VAL A 10 -37.15 -29.39 44.54
CA VAL A 10 -35.88 -28.98 43.93
C VAL A 10 -35.20 -27.85 44.69
N ARG A 11 -33.87 -27.96 44.93
CA ARG A 11 -32.96 -26.80 44.96
C ARG A 11 -31.62 -27.14 44.32
N LEU A 12 -31.58 -26.84 43.03
CA LEU A 12 -30.42 -26.50 42.21
C LEU A 12 -29.46 -25.58 42.99
N SER A 13 -28.18 -25.96 43.11
CA SER A 13 -26.96 -25.16 43.37
C SER A 13 -25.91 -26.14 43.91
N LEU A 14 -24.74 -26.34 43.31
CA LEU A 14 -23.68 -25.35 43.30
C LEU A 14 -22.63 -25.74 42.23
N ALA A 15 -22.23 -24.70 41.50
CA ALA A 15 -21.20 -24.57 40.48
C ALA A 15 -20.12 -25.68 40.36
N ILE A 16 -20.01 -26.18 39.13
CA ILE A 16 -18.83 -26.83 38.57
C ILE A 16 -17.68 -25.82 38.56
N VAL A 17 -16.71 -25.95 39.47
CA VAL A 17 -15.42 -25.27 39.33
C VAL A 17 -14.52 -26.17 38.50
N ALA A 18 -14.71 -26.13 37.19
CA ALA A 18 -13.77 -26.71 36.23
C ALA A 18 -12.57 -25.76 36.11
N SER A 19 -11.58 -25.97 36.96
CA SER A 19 -10.27 -25.32 36.92
C SER A 19 -9.44 -25.81 35.72
N ALA A 20 -9.91 -25.57 34.50
CA ALA A 20 -9.19 -25.93 33.29
C ALA A 20 -9.49 -24.92 32.19
N GLY A 21 -8.49 -24.12 31.82
CA GLY A 21 -8.53 -23.36 30.58
C GLY A 21 -8.44 -21.86 30.75
N LEU A 22 -7.29 -21.37 31.17
CA LEU A 22 -6.80 -20.11 30.60
C LEU A 22 -5.30 -20.21 30.38
N LEU A 23 -4.93 -21.08 29.42
CA LEU A 23 -3.69 -20.91 28.69
C LEU A 23 -3.80 -19.55 27.99
N LEU A 24 -3.06 -18.57 28.50
CA LEU A 24 -2.74 -17.34 27.78
C LEU A 24 -2.04 -17.75 26.49
N ALA A 25 -2.80 -17.87 25.41
CA ALA A 25 -2.26 -17.93 24.07
C ALA A 25 -1.62 -16.56 23.79
N SER A 26 -0.36 -16.40 24.18
CA SER A 26 0.53 -15.40 23.61
C SER A 26 0.68 -15.74 22.14
N THR A 27 -0.23 -15.26 21.30
CA THR A 27 -0.02 -15.23 19.87
C THR A 27 1.12 -14.26 19.63
N SER A 28 2.34 -14.79 19.52
CA SER A 28 3.44 -14.04 18.90
C SER A 28 2.92 -13.61 17.53
N ARG A 29 2.77 -12.30 17.32
CA ARG A 29 2.44 -11.74 16.01
C ARG A 29 3.62 -12.13 15.12
N ALA A 30 3.47 -13.18 14.31
CA ALA A 30 4.44 -13.50 13.29
C ALA A 30 4.61 -12.24 12.43
N ASP A 31 5.86 -11.84 12.18
CA ASP A 31 6.15 -10.71 11.31
C ASP A 31 5.71 -11.13 9.90
N GLU A 32 4.49 -10.73 9.51
CA GLU A 32 3.97 -10.97 8.17
C GLU A 32 5.00 -10.44 7.16
N PRO A 33 5.39 -11.20 6.13
CA PRO A 33 6.36 -10.74 5.15
C PRO A 33 5.90 -9.40 4.59
N LYS A 34 6.67 -8.34 4.86
CA LYS A 34 6.35 -7.03 4.29
C LYS A 34 6.40 -7.17 2.77
N PRO A 35 5.35 -6.74 2.05
CA PRO A 35 5.34 -6.83 0.60
C PRO A 35 6.56 -6.08 0.05
N VAL A 36 7.42 -6.81 -0.67
CA VAL A 36 8.60 -6.25 -1.32
C VAL A 36 8.12 -5.39 -2.49
N ARG A 37 8.43 -4.09 -2.45
CA ARG A 37 8.13 -3.16 -3.55
C ARG A 37 9.39 -2.87 -4.37
N VAL A 38 9.20 -2.58 -5.66
CA VAL A 38 10.25 -2.09 -6.55
C VAL A 38 10.07 -0.59 -6.73
N PHE A 39 11.16 0.15 -6.58
CA PHE A 39 11.20 1.60 -6.81
C PHE A 39 12.08 1.90 -8.01
N GLU A 40 11.57 2.69 -8.95
CA GLU A 40 12.30 3.16 -10.13
C GLU A 40 12.52 4.66 -10.00
N MET A 41 13.77 5.08 -9.83
CA MET A 41 14.17 6.48 -9.91
C MET A 41 14.53 6.84 -11.35
N ARG A 42 13.98 7.95 -11.83
CA ARG A 42 14.22 8.45 -13.18
C ARG A 42 14.64 9.91 -13.10
N THR A 43 15.71 10.25 -13.83
CA THR A 43 16.25 11.61 -13.93
C THR A 43 16.17 12.06 -15.38
N TYR A 44 15.45 13.15 -15.62
CA TYR A 44 15.32 13.78 -16.92
C TYR A 44 16.10 15.09 -16.93
N TYR A 45 16.85 15.31 -18.00
CA TYR A 45 17.53 16.56 -18.30
C TYR A 45 16.84 17.19 -19.50
N THR A 46 16.40 18.43 -19.37
CA THR A 46 15.70 19.16 -20.42
C THR A 46 16.64 20.07 -21.20
N HIS A 47 16.21 20.49 -22.38
CA HIS A 47 16.86 21.63 -23.04
C HIS A 47 16.62 22.92 -22.24
N PRO A 48 17.50 23.94 -22.36
CA PRO A 48 17.36 25.20 -21.64
C PRO A 48 15.95 25.81 -21.77
N GLY A 49 15.35 26.19 -20.63
CA GLY A 49 14.02 26.79 -20.56
C GLY A 49 12.85 25.83 -20.75
N LYS A 50 13.08 24.51 -20.88
CA LYS A 50 12.01 23.51 -21.08
C LYS A 50 11.53 22.78 -19.83
N LEU A 51 12.18 22.97 -18.68
CA LEU A 51 11.75 22.38 -17.42
C LEU A 51 10.29 22.75 -17.02
N PRO A 52 9.83 24.01 -17.18
CA PRO A 52 8.42 24.35 -16.89
C PRO A 52 7.41 23.60 -17.78
N ASP A 53 7.71 23.46 -19.08
CA ASP A 53 6.88 22.70 -20.04
C ASP A 53 6.83 21.22 -19.63
N LEU A 54 7.97 20.65 -19.23
CA LEU A 54 8.05 19.27 -18.74
C LEU A 54 7.19 19.08 -17.49
N HIS A 55 7.30 19.97 -16.50
CA HIS A 55 6.49 19.91 -15.30
C HIS A 55 4.99 20.03 -15.61
N LYS A 56 4.60 20.92 -16.53
CA LYS A 56 3.20 21.07 -16.97
C LYS A 56 2.68 19.77 -17.57
N ARG A 57 3.45 19.15 -18.48
CA ARG A 57 3.10 17.85 -19.07
C ARG A 57 2.89 16.77 -18.02
N PHE A 58 3.78 16.68 -17.03
CA PHE A 58 3.64 15.69 -15.95
C PHE A 58 2.36 15.92 -15.13
N ARG A 59 2.12 17.16 -14.68
CA ARG A 59 0.95 17.52 -13.86
C ARG A 59 -0.37 17.28 -14.60
N GLU A 60 -0.44 17.66 -15.86
CA GLU A 60 -1.71 17.70 -16.59
C GLU A 60 -2.05 16.38 -17.30
N HIS A 61 -1.01 15.64 -17.74
CA HIS A 61 -1.15 14.47 -18.61
C HIS A 61 -0.48 13.21 -18.04
N THR A 62 0.86 13.22 -17.90
CA THR A 62 1.64 11.99 -17.63
C THR A 62 1.23 11.30 -16.33
N ASN A 63 1.02 12.05 -15.26
CA ASN A 63 0.69 11.48 -13.94
C ASN A 63 -0.62 10.69 -13.97
N LYS A 64 -1.64 11.18 -14.69
CA LYS A 64 -2.92 10.46 -14.84
C LYS A 64 -2.73 9.15 -15.59
N LEU A 65 -1.89 9.13 -16.62
CA LEU A 65 -1.59 7.93 -17.39
C LEU A 65 -0.75 6.93 -16.58
N PHE A 66 0.23 7.39 -15.81
CA PHE A 66 0.99 6.53 -14.89
C PHE A 66 0.06 5.81 -13.90
N VAL A 67 -0.83 6.55 -13.24
CA VAL A 67 -1.81 5.96 -12.32
C VAL A 67 -2.75 5.00 -13.04
N LYS A 68 -3.24 5.36 -14.24
CA LYS A 68 -4.07 4.48 -15.10
C LYS A 68 -3.39 3.13 -15.37
N HIS A 69 -2.07 3.11 -15.54
CA HIS A 69 -1.28 1.92 -15.83
C HIS A 69 -0.68 1.26 -14.58
N GLY A 70 -1.19 1.58 -13.39
CA GLY A 70 -0.80 0.92 -12.14
C GLY A 70 0.58 1.31 -11.60
N MET A 71 1.11 2.47 -12.02
CA MET A 71 2.35 3.02 -11.49
C MET A 71 2.04 3.96 -10.31
N GLU A 72 2.59 3.68 -9.13
CA GLU A 72 2.43 4.53 -7.96
C GLU A 72 3.40 5.73 -8.04
N LEU A 73 2.90 6.95 -7.87
CA LEU A 73 3.71 8.16 -7.83
C LEU A 73 4.26 8.36 -6.42
N VAL A 74 5.58 8.27 -6.24
CA VAL A 74 6.21 8.42 -4.91
C VAL A 74 6.59 9.87 -4.63
N GLY A 75 7.17 10.56 -5.60
CA GLY A 75 7.59 11.94 -5.43
C GLY A 75 8.36 12.49 -6.63
N TYR A 76 8.54 13.81 -6.59
CA TYR A 76 9.21 14.61 -7.62
C TYR A 76 10.12 15.64 -6.96
N TRP A 77 11.27 15.89 -7.57
CA TRP A 77 12.27 16.83 -7.10
C TRP A 77 12.95 17.52 -8.28
N THR A 78 13.39 18.75 -8.06
CA THR A 78 14.42 19.42 -8.86
C THR A 78 15.61 19.66 -7.92
N PRO A 79 16.86 19.68 -8.42
CA PRO A 79 17.99 20.12 -7.62
C PRO A 79 17.73 21.51 -7.02
N ALA A 80 18.11 21.71 -5.76
CA ALA A 80 17.91 22.99 -5.07
C ALA A 80 19.09 23.95 -5.29
N ASP A 81 20.27 23.41 -5.56
CA ASP A 81 21.53 24.11 -5.72
C ASP A 81 22.43 23.39 -6.74
N GLY A 82 23.48 24.08 -7.20
CA GLY A 82 24.44 23.57 -8.16
C GLY A 82 23.91 23.50 -9.60
N ASP A 83 24.59 22.68 -10.40
CA ASP A 83 24.24 22.47 -11.81
C ASP A 83 22.92 21.68 -11.92
N GLY A 84 22.10 22.05 -12.91
CA GLY A 84 20.86 21.35 -13.25
C GLY A 84 19.60 21.83 -12.51
N THR A 85 19.73 22.85 -11.66
CA THR A 85 18.59 23.54 -10.99
C THR A 85 17.50 24.01 -11.96
N GLU A 86 17.89 24.37 -13.19
CA GLU A 86 16.99 24.92 -14.22
C GLU A 86 16.52 23.89 -15.26
N ASP A 87 17.08 22.67 -15.28
CA ASP A 87 16.83 21.72 -16.37
C ASP A 87 16.53 20.28 -15.93
N THR A 88 16.67 19.95 -14.64
CA THR A 88 16.63 18.58 -14.16
C THR A 88 15.34 18.28 -13.39
N LEU A 89 14.68 17.19 -13.77
CA LEU A 89 13.57 16.59 -13.01
C LEU A 89 13.95 15.19 -12.55
N VAL A 90 13.87 14.95 -11.24
CA VAL A 90 13.99 13.62 -10.63
C VAL A 90 12.60 13.18 -10.15
N TYR A 91 12.22 11.94 -10.42
CA TYR A 91 11.00 11.36 -9.86
C TYR A 91 11.15 9.88 -9.57
N ILE A 92 10.31 9.37 -8.67
CA ILE A 92 10.28 7.97 -8.28
C ILE A 92 8.89 7.39 -8.52
N LEU A 93 8.86 6.21 -9.13
CA LEU A 93 7.68 5.37 -9.25
C LEU A 93 7.84 4.11 -8.41
N ALA A 94 6.75 3.61 -7.83
CA ALA A 94 6.73 2.35 -7.11
C ALA A 94 5.84 1.30 -7.81
N TYR A 95 6.23 0.04 -7.66
CA TYR A 95 5.61 -1.12 -8.27
C TYR A 95 5.56 -2.30 -7.29
N PRO A 96 4.55 -3.20 -7.39
CA PRO A 96 4.49 -4.41 -6.58
C PRO A 96 5.60 -5.43 -6.87
N SER A 97 6.13 -5.45 -8.10
CA SER A 97 7.23 -6.33 -8.51
C SER A 97 7.92 -5.79 -9.77
N ARG A 98 9.02 -6.43 -10.19
CA ARG A 98 9.72 -6.07 -11.43
C ARG A 98 8.86 -6.40 -12.66
N GLU A 99 8.13 -7.50 -12.62
CA GLU A 99 7.22 -7.94 -13.70
C GLU A 99 6.03 -6.99 -13.84
N ALA A 100 5.49 -6.50 -12.72
CA ALA A 100 4.46 -5.47 -12.71
C ALA A 100 4.97 -4.17 -13.36
N ARG A 101 6.21 -3.76 -13.02
CA ARG A 101 6.88 -2.62 -13.66
C ARG A 101 6.95 -2.76 -15.18
N GLU A 102 7.41 -3.90 -15.69
CA GLU A 102 7.52 -4.13 -17.14
C GLU A 102 6.14 -4.07 -17.82
N THR A 103 5.14 -4.72 -17.23
CA THR A 103 3.76 -4.72 -17.72
C THR A 103 3.19 -3.30 -17.79
N SER A 104 3.32 -2.52 -16.71
CA SER A 104 2.83 -1.15 -16.62
C SER A 104 3.46 -0.25 -17.68
N TRP A 105 4.79 -0.31 -17.87
CA TRP A 105 5.47 0.50 -18.87
C TRP A 105 5.08 0.13 -20.29
N LYS A 106 4.98 -1.17 -20.58
CA LYS A 106 4.51 -1.64 -21.89
C LYS A 106 3.10 -1.14 -22.18
N ALA A 107 2.20 -1.17 -21.20
CA ALA A 107 0.83 -0.67 -21.37
C ALA A 107 0.82 0.86 -21.57
N PHE A 108 1.56 1.60 -20.74
CA PHE A 108 1.70 3.06 -20.85
C PHE A 108 2.20 3.50 -22.22
N LEU A 109 3.29 2.92 -22.72
CA LEU A 109 3.87 3.27 -24.01
C LEU A 109 2.93 2.97 -25.19
N ASN A 110 2.02 2.01 -25.03
CA ASN A 110 1.05 1.66 -26.06
C ASN A 110 -0.26 2.43 -25.97
N ASP A 111 -0.50 3.18 -24.88
CA ASP A 111 -1.72 3.97 -24.70
C ASP A 111 -1.87 5.03 -25.80
N PRO A 112 -3.00 5.07 -26.53
CA PRO A 112 -3.24 6.09 -27.54
C PRO A 112 -3.12 7.51 -26.99
N ASN A 113 -3.60 7.76 -25.76
CA ASN A 113 -3.54 9.07 -25.13
C ASN A 113 -2.10 9.48 -24.81
N TRP A 114 -1.17 8.53 -24.65
CA TRP A 114 0.25 8.84 -24.49
C TRP A 114 0.89 9.23 -25.82
N LYS A 115 0.46 8.62 -26.92
CA LYS A 115 1.01 8.88 -28.27
C LYS A 115 0.64 10.26 -28.81
N GLU A 116 -0.35 10.92 -28.22
CA GLU A 116 -0.80 12.27 -28.59
C GLU A 116 -0.10 13.39 -27.80
N VAL A 117 0.74 13.05 -26.80
CA VAL A 117 1.41 13.98 -25.88
C VAL A 117 2.74 14.49 -26.41
#